data_AF-A0A5C5ZS68-F1
#
_entry.id   AF-A0A5C5ZS68-F1
#
_cell.length_a   1.000
_cell.length_b   1.000
_cell.length_c   1.000
_cell.angle_alpha   90.00
_cell.angle_beta   90.00
_cell.angle_gamma   90.00
#
_symmetry.space_group_name_H-M   'P 1'
#
loop_
_entity.id
_entity.type
_entity.pdbx_description
1 polymer ?
#
loop_
_entity_poly.entity_id
_entity_poly.type
_entity_poly.pdbx_seq_one_letter_code
_entity_poly.pdbx_strand_id
1 'polypeptide(L)'
;MNYKTNHFLAATLTTALLAMAGCGPSDTAEHDEHEHAETETVAHDHSGWWCVEHAIPEEVCTRCDLSLIAGYKADGDWCEEHNRPESLCFLCTPALAEPFAARYEAKFGKAPPEPTDP
;
A
#
# COMPACT_ATOMS: atom_id res chain seq x y z
N MET A 1 -28.89 23.12 28.40
CA MET A 1 -30.03 22.53 27.67
C MET A 1 -30.47 23.45 26.56
N ASN A 2 -30.15 23.11 25.31
CA ASN A 2 -30.73 23.72 24.12
C ASN A 2 -31.15 22.58 23.20
N TYR A 3 -32.46 22.32 23.15
CA TYR A 3 -33.06 21.34 22.24
C TYR A 3 -33.84 22.11 21.18
N LYS A 4 -33.46 21.94 19.91
CA LYS A 4 -34.40 22.10 18.81
C LYS A 4 -33.96 21.23 17.65
N THR A 5 -34.43 20.00 17.74
CA THR A 5 -34.57 19.01 16.69
C THR A 5 -35.25 19.63 15.47
N ASN A 6 -34.56 19.71 14.34
CA ASN A 6 -35.19 19.94 13.03
C ASN A 6 -35.15 18.64 12.24
N HIS A 7 -36.26 17.91 12.31
CA HIS A 7 -36.64 16.93 11.31
C HIS A 7 -37.05 17.68 10.05
N PHE A 8 -36.26 17.59 8.98
CA PHE A 8 -36.75 17.77 7.62
C PHE A 8 -36.67 16.42 6.90
N LEU A 9 -37.82 15.76 6.85
CA LEU A 9 -38.13 14.72 5.89
C LEU A 9 -38.03 15.32 4.47
N ALA A 10 -37.21 14.73 3.61
CA ALA A 10 -37.47 14.68 2.18
C ALA A 10 -36.67 13.54 1.57
N ALA A 11 -37.36 12.41 1.39
CA ALA A 11 -36.91 11.30 0.59
C ALA A 11 -36.81 11.74 -0.87
N THR A 12 -35.66 11.53 -1.51
CA THR A 12 -35.56 11.47 -2.97
C THR A 12 -34.86 10.19 -3.36
N LEU A 13 -35.71 9.23 -3.73
CA LEU A 13 -35.41 7.97 -4.36
C LEU A 13 -35.10 8.24 -5.84
N THR A 14 -33.84 8.15 -6.25
CA THR A 14 -33.48 8.06 -7.69
C THR A 14 -32.46 6.96 -7.88
N THR A 15 -32.97 5.74 -8.03
CA THR A 15 -32.27 4.62 -8.65
C THR A 15 -32.10 4.89 -10.14
N ALA A 16 -30.86 5.07 -10.58
CA ALA A 16 -30.48 5.00 -11.99
C ALA A 16 -29.50 3.81 -12.15
N LEU A 17 -30.05 2.66 -12.51
CA LEU A 17 -29.29 1.56 -13.12
C LEU A 17 -29.07 1.91 -14.60
N LEU A 18 -27.83 1.98 -15.05
CA LEU A 18 -27.49 1.76 -16.46
C LEU A 18 -26.21 0.93 -16.55
N ALA A 19 -26.32 -0.12 -17.37
CA ALA A 19 -25.46 -1.29 -17.39
C ALA A 19 -24.11 -1.05 -18.08
N MET A 20 -23.09 -1.75 -17.55
CA MET A 20 -21.79 -1.96 -18.19
C MET A 20 -21.94 -3.01 -19.30
N ALA A 21 -21.45 -2.70 -20.51
CA ALA A 21 -21.14 -3.70 -21.53
C ALA A 21 -19.63 -3.67 -21.78
N GLY A 22 -18.97 -4.79 -21.53
CA GLY A 22 -17.54 -4.98 -21.73
C GLY A 22 -17.20 -5.97 -22.86
N CYS A 23 -15.89 -6.06 -23.09
CA CYS A 23 -15.08 -7.07 -23.79
C CYS A 23 -15.00 -7.03 -25.34
N GLY A 24 -13.75 -6.87 -25.83
CA GLY A 24 -13.33 -7.02 -27.23
C GLY A 24 -12.55 -8.33 -27.48
N PRO A 25 -11.76 -8.41 -28.55
CA PRO A 25 -10.69 -9.41 -28.69
C PRO A 25 -9.29 -8.78 -28.72
N SER A 26 -8.40 -9.38 -27.95
CA SER A 26 -6.95 -9.17 -27.93
C SER A 26 -6.28 -10.00 -29.03
N ASP A 27 -5.44 -9.37 -29.86
CA ASP A 27 -4.45 -10.07 -30.67
C ASP A 27 -3.12 -10.10 -29.89
N THR A 28 -2.64 -11.32 -29.69
CA THR A 28 -1.42 -11.71 -29.01
C THR A 28 -0.20 -11.28 -29.83
N ALA A 29 0.60 -10.36 -29.30
CA ALA A 29 1.99 -10.18 -29.71
C ALA A 29 2.89 -10.73 -28.61
N GLU A 30 3.59 -11.79 -28.97
CA GLU A 30 4.53 -12.55 -28.17
C GLU A 30 5.72 -11.64 -27.80
N HIS A 31 6.04 -11.52 -26.52
CA HIS A 31 7.24 -10.84 -26.04
C HIS A 31 8.35 -11.88 -25.98
N ASP A 32 9.34 -11.64 -26.84
CA ASP A 32 10.63 -12.28 -26.94
C ASP A 32 11.35 -12.38 -25.59
N GLU A 33 11.99 -13.52 -25.43
CA GLU A 33 12.87 -13.95 -24.36
C GLU A 33 13.99 -12.95 -23.98
N HIS A 34 14.00 -12.51 -22.73
CA HIS A 34 15.24 -12.14 -22.05
C HIS A 34 15.41 -12.99 -20.80
N GLU A 35 16.22 -14.04 -20.96
CA GLU A 35 16.81 -14.82 -19.88
C GLU A 35 17.54 -13.90 -18.90
N HIS A 36 17.01 -13.79 -17.69
CA HIS A 36 17.80 -13.54 -16.51
C HIS A 36 17.66 -14.75 -15.60
N ALA A 37 18.79 -15.43 -15.40
CA ALA A 37 18.94 -16.60 -14.56
C ALA A 37 18.16 -16.48 -13.24
N GLU A 38 17.20 -17.38 -13.04
CA GLU A 38 16.55 -17.62 -11.75
C GLU A 38 17.60 -18.04 -10.72
N THR A 39 18.07 -17.08 -9.93
CA THR A 39 18.03 -17.28 -8.49
C THR A 39 16.56 -17.40 -8.15
N GLU A 40 16.13 -18.50 -7.53
CA GLU A 40 14.77 -18.64 -7.01
C GLU A 40 14.54 -17.59 -5.90
N THR A 41 14.25 -16.37 -6.31
CA THR A 41 13.46 -15.43 -5.54
C THR A 41 12.03 -15.78 -5.90
N VAL A 42 11.31 -16.41 -4.97
CA VAL A 42 9.84 -16.46 -5.04
C VAL A 42 9.40 -15.00 -5.24
N ALA A 43 8.99 -14.65 -6.45
CA ALA A 43 8.53 -13.31 -6.76
C ALA A 43 7.33 -13.04 -5.85
N HIS A 44 7.54 -12.22 -4.81
CA HIS A 44 6.45 -11.86 -3.91
C HIS A 44 5.51 -10.93 -4.67
N ASP A 45 4.21 -11.18 -4.55
CA ASP A 45 3.19 -10.40 -5.23
C ASP A 45 3.03 -9.03 -4.55
N HIS A 46 3.73 -8.02 -5.08
CA HIS A 46 3.65 -6.63 -4.62
C HIS A 46 2.38 -5.89 -5.11
N SER A 47 1.39 -6.60 -5.66
CA SER A 47 0.10 -6.00 -6.06
C SER A 47 -0.85 -5.76 -4.88
N GLY A 48 -0.49 -6.26 -3.70
CA GLY A 48 -1.24 -6.08 -2.45
C GLY A 48 -1.19 -4.66 -1.89
N TRP A 49 -1.90 -4.46 -0.78
CA TRP A 49 -1.85 -3.19 -0.04
C TRP A 49 -0.71 -3.14 1.00
N TRP A 50 -0.24 -4.29 1.44
CA TRP A 50 0.70 -4.43 2.55
C TRP A 50 1.92 -5.22 2.09
N CYS A 51 3.11 -4.66 2.29
CA CYS A 51 4.37 -5.36 2.13
C CYS A 51 4.61 -6.18 3.39
N VAL A 52 4.58 -7.50 3.26
CA VAL A 52 4.80 -8.40 4.41
C VAL A 52 6.23 -8.26 4.87
N GLU A 53 7.18 -8.22 3.94
CA GLU A 53 8.61 -8.23 4.20
C GLU A 53 9.06 -7.06 5.06
N HIS A 54 8.49 -5.86 4.81
CA HIS A 54 8.92 -4.61 5.43
C HIS A 54 7.89 -4.02 6.41
N ALA A 55 6.79 -4.73 6.66
CA ALA A 55 5.72 -4.35 7.60
C ALA A 55 5.18 -2.92 7.41
N ILE A 56 5.02 -2.51 6.15
CA ILE A 56 4.49 -1.20 5.76
C ILE A 56 3.56 -1.34 4.55
N PRO A 57 2.69 -0.35 4.27
CA PRO A 57 1.93 -0.32 3.03
C PRO A 57 2.84 -0.30 1.80
N GLU A 58 2.47 -1.04 0.75
CA GLU A 58 3.27 -1.10 -0.50
C GLU A 58 3.50 0.29 -1.10
N GLU A 59 2.50 1.18 -1.00
CA GLU A 59 2.54 2.56 -1.52
C GLU A 59 3.65 3.45 -0.93
N VAL A 60 4.24 3.08 0.21
CA VAL A 60 5.34 3.81 0.85
C VAL A 60 6.62 2.99 0.93
N CYS A 61 6.63 1.76 0.40
CA CYS A 61 7.75 0.86 0.56
C CYS A 61 8.90 1.20 -0.38
N THR A 62 9.85 2.03 0.07
CA THR A 62 11.04 2.38 -0.74
C THR A 62 11.97 1.20 -1.02
N ARG A 63 11.78 0.06 -0.34
CA ARG A 63 12.53 -1.17 -0.57
C ARG A 63 12.00 -1.98 -1.76
N CYS A 64 10.70 -1.84 -2.05
CA CYS A 64 10.04 -2.46 -3.20
C CYS A 64 9.89 -1.48 -4.37
N ASP A 65 9.63 -0.20 -4.09
CA ASP A 65 9.55 0.88 -5.08
C ASP A 65 10.64 1.94 -4.86
N LEU A 66 11.75 1.79 -5.60
CA LEU A 66 12.87 2.71 -5.56
C LEU A 66 12.53 4.12 -6.10
N SER A 67 11.43 4.28 -6.85
CA SER A 67 11.03 5.58 -7.38
C SER A 67 10.63 6.57 -6.28
N LEU A 68 10.23 6.07 -5.11
CA LEU A 68 9.84 6.86 -3.95
C LEU A 68 11.03 7.55 -3.25
N ILE A 69 12.25 6.99 -3.38
CA ILE A 69 13.46 7.45 -2.67
C ILE A 69 13.74 8.94 -2.90
N ALA A 70 13.60 9.41 -4.14
CA ALA A 70 13.89 10.79 -4.48
C ALA A 70 12.96 11.77 -3.74
N GLY A 71 11.69 11.40 -3.55
CA GLY A 71 10.73 12.18 -2.78
C GLY A 71 11.13 12.29 -1.31
N TYR A 72 11.37 11.15 -0.66
CA TYR A 72 11.80 11.11 0.74
C TYR A 72 13.09 11.89 0.99
N LYS A 73 14.09 11.78 0.10
CA LYS A 73 15.32 12.59 0.18
C LYS A 73 15.06 14.08 0.02
N ALA A 74 14.17 14.47 -0.91
CA ALA A 74 13.82 15.88 -1.10
C ALA A 74 13.10 16.46 0.12
N ASP A 75 12.31 15.64 0.83
CA ASP A 75 11.61 16.00 2.06
C ASP A 75 12.52 16.01 3.31
N GLY A 76 13.79 15.59 3.17
CA GLY A 76 14.74 15.48 4.27
C GLY A 76 14.47 14.30 5.20
N ASP A 77 13.66 13.34 4.76
CA ASP A 77 13.31 12.11 5.48
C ASP A 77 14.19 10.96 4.95
N TRP A 78 15.48 10.94 5.31
CA TRP A 78 16.43 9.98 4.76
C TRP A 78 17.57 9.56 5.68
N CYS A 79 17.55 8.28 6.06
CA CYS A 79 18.50 7.68 6.98
C CYS A 79 19.70 7.18 6.21
N GLU A 80 20.81 7.90 6.26
CA GLU A 80 22.02 7.53 5.52
C GLU A 80 22.66 6.23 6.03
N GLU A 81 22.52 5.92 7.32
CA GLU A 81 23.09 4.70 7.91
C GLU A 81 22.44 3.43 7.35
N HIS A 82 21.11 3.49 7.10
CA HIS A 82 20.31 2.34 6.70
C HIS A 82 19.70 2.47 5.29
N ASN A 83 20.03 3.54 4.56
CA ASN A 83 19.59 3.80 3.18
C ASN A 83 18.07 3.66 2.97
N ARG A 84 17.28 4.28 3.85
CA ARG A 84 15.81 4.28 3.79
C ARG A 84 15.24 5.52 4.47
N PRO A 85 13.96 5.88 4.28
CA PRO A 85 13.39 7.04 4.95
C PRO A 85 13.47 6.95 6.47
N GLU A 86 13.75 8.06 7.17
CA GLU A 86 13.78 8.08 8.64
C GLU A 86 12.46 7.60 9.22
N SER A 87 11.35 8.04 8.63
CA SER A 87 9.98 7.66 9.00
C SER A 87 9.68 6.17 8.81
N LEU A 88 10.50 5.45 8.05
CA LEU A 88 10.43 4.01 7.82
C LEU A 88 11.63 3.26 8.42
N CYS A 89 12.48 3.93 9.20
CA CYS A 89 13.71 3.36 9.72
C CYS A 89 13.54 2.70 11.09
N PHE A 90 12.99 1.48 11.09
CA PHE A 90 12.69 0.74 12.33
C PHE A 90 13.94 0.29 13.10
N LEU A 91 15.11 0.20 12.46
CA LEU A 91 16.37 -0.09 13.17
C LEU A 91 16.83 1.12 14.02
N CYS A 92 16.57 2.35 13.56
CA CYS A 92 16.89 3.54 14.35
C CYS A 92 15.78 3.84 15.36
N THR A 93 14.51 3.71 14.97
CA THR A 93 13.36 3.98 15.84
C THR A 93 12.31 2.87 15.73
N PRO A 94 12.44 1.78 16.52
CA PRO A 94 11.52 0.63 16.46
C PRO A 94 10.04 1.00 16.71
N ALA A 95 9.79 2.06 17.48
CA ALA A 95 8.44 2.55 17.77
C ALA A 95 7.67 3.03 16.52
N LEU A 96 8.36 3.33 15.42
CA LEU A 96 7.71 3.71 14.16
C LEU A 96 6.88 2.56 13.56
N ALA A 97 7.11 1.30 13.95
CA ALA A 97 6.32 0.17 13.49
C ALA A 97 4.88 0.16 14.05
N GLU A 98 4.65 0.69 15.26
CA GLU A 98 3.34 0.68 15.93
C GLU A 98 2.22 1.33 15.09
N PRO A 99 2.36 2.55 14.54
CA PRO A 99 1.32 3.16 13.73
C PRO A 99 1.01 2.36 12.45
N PHE A 100 1.99 1.69 11.84
CA PHE A 100 1.76 0.83 10.67
C PHE A 100 0.99 -0.42 11.05
N ALA A 101 1.38 -1.07 12.16
CA ALA A 101 0.66 -2.23 12.70
C ALA A 101 -0.80 -1.86 13.05
N ALA A 102 -1.02 -0.72 13.68
CA ALA A 102 -2.37 -0.22 13.98
C ALA A 102 -3.19 0.05 12.71
N ARG A 103 -2.58 0.59 11.64
CA ARG A 103 -3.24 0.78 10.34
C ARG A 103 -3.65 -0.56 9.71
N TYR A 104 -2.82 -1.58 9.82
CA TYR A 104 -3.13 -2.93 9.36
C TYR A 104 -4.29 -3.54 10.18
N GLU A 105 -4.20 -3.47 11.51
CA GLU A 105 -5.24 -3.97 12.42
C GLU A 105 -6.59 -3.31 12.17
N ALA A 106 -6.60 -1.99 11.97
CA ALA A 106 -7.82 -1.27 11.64
C ALA A 106 -8.48 -1.77 10.34
N LYS A 107 -7.69 -2.24 9.38
CA LYS A 107 -8.18 -2.75 8.08
C LYS A 107 -8.63 -4.20 8.14
N PHE A 108 -7.91 -5.05 8.88
CA PHE A 108 -8.10 -6.50 8.84
C PHE A 108 -8.62 -7.13 10.14
N GLY A 109 -8.72 -6.35 11.22
CA GLY A 109 -9.17 -6.83 12.53
C GLY A 109 -8.19 -7.78 13.24
N LYS A 110 -6.94 -7.85 12.79
CA LYS A 110 -5.87 -8.68 13.33
C LYS A 110 -4.51 -8.04 13.11
N ALA A 111 -3.52 -8.39 13.93
CA ALA A 111 -2.14 -7.93 13.80
C ALA A 111 -1.57 -8.21 12.40
N PRO A 112 -0.63 -7.37 11.90
CA PRO A 112 0.09 -7.66 10.67
C PRO A 112 0.86 -8.98 10.78
N PRO A 113 1.11 -9.65 9.65
CA PRO A 113 2.07 -10.74 9.62
C PRO A 113 3.44 -10.26 10.09
N GLU A 114 4.23 -11.16 10.67
CA GLU A 114 5.60 -10.87 11.08
C GLU A 114 6.46 -10.53 9.85
N PRO A 115 7.23 -9.43 9.87
CA PRO A 115 8.09 -9.07 8.77
C PRO A 115 9.22 -10.07 8.59
N THR A 116 9.47 -10.47 7.35
CA THR A 116 10.58 -11.37 7.02
C THR A 116 11.91 -10.63 6.87
N ASP A 117 11.89 -9.30 6.75
CA ASP A 117 13.07 -8.46 6.53
C ASP A 117 12.89 -7.02 7.11
N PRO A 118 12.84 -6.85 8.44
CA PRO A 118 12.53 -5.56 9.08
C PRO A 118 13.59 -4.46 8.96
#